data_AF-A0A1V9XRK8-F1
#
_entry.id   AF-A0A1V9XRK8-F1
#
_cell.length_a   1.000
_cell.length_b   1.000
_cell.length_c   1.000
_cell.angle_alpha   90.00
_cell.angle_beta   90.00
_cell.angle_gamma   90.00
#
_symmetry.space_group_name_H-M   'P 1'
#
loop_
_entity.id
_entity.type
_entity.pdbx_description
1 polymer ?
#
loop_
_entity_poly.entity_id
_entity_poly.type
_entity_poly.pdbx_seq_one_letter_code
_entity_poly.pdbx_strand_id
1 'polypeptide(L)'
;LAVFGNILIILSVYKEKSLKSATNYFIVSLAFADLLVAAVVMPFAVYVLVNVRWELSDTLCDLYIAIDVTCSTASIFNLVAISIDRFIAVTQPIKYSKHKNSGRVAFTVGAVWLISMAIGSPIILGLNTSSERVAHLCVFYNSDFILYSSLSSFYIPCLVMILLYYRIFR
;
A
#
# COMPACT_ATOMS: atom_id res chain seq x y z
N LEU A 1 -5.46 18.13 0.47
CA LEU A 1 -3.99 18.29 0.31
C LEU A 1 -3.33 17.03 -0.27
N ALA A 2 -3.54 15.85 0.32
CA ALA A 2 -2.92 14.59 -0.12
C ALA A 2 -3.15 14.25 -1.60
N VAL A 3 -4.39 14.35 -2.10
CA VAL A 3 -4.72 14.14 -3.52
C VAL A 3 -3.86 15.01 -4.45
N PHE A 4 -3.83 16.33 -4.19
CA PHE A 4 -3.07 17.27 -5.01
C PHE A 4 -1.56 16.99 -4.96
N GLY A 5 -1.00 16.73 -3.77
CA GLY A 5 0.42 16.42 -3.60
C GLY A 5 0.85 15.15 -4.36
N ASN A 6 0.09 14.07 -4.24
CA ASN A 6 0.38 12.81 -4.93
C ASN A 6 0.27 12.94 -6.45
N ILE A 7 -0.71 13.71 -6.96
CA ILE A 7 -0.81 14.03 -8.39
C ILE A 7 0.43 14.78 -8.88
N LEU A 8 0.91 15.78 -8.12
CA LEU A 8 2.11 16.52 -8.49
C LEU A 8 3.34 15.62 -8.55
N ILE A 9 3.52 14.68 -7.61
CA ILE A 9 4.63 13.72 -7.62
C ILE A 9 4.59 12.89 -8.91
N ILE A 10 3.44 12.32 -9.25
CA ILE A 10 3.24 11.51 -10.47
C ILE A 10 3.55 12.35 -11.72
N LEU A 11 3.00 13.56 -11.82
CA LEU A 11 3.22 14.45 -12.95
C LEU A 11 4.68 14.88 -13.09
N SER A 12 5.36 15.13 -11.98
CA SER A 12 6.77 15.56 -11.97
C SER A 12 7.67 14.49 -12.58
N VAL A 13 7.52 13.23 -12.17
CA VAL A 13 8.31 12.11 -12.71
C VAL A 13 7.94 11.82 -14.17
N TYR A 14 6.67 11.99 -14.54
CA TYR A 14 6.23 11.77 -15.93
C TYR A 14 6.81 12.80 -16.90
N LYS A 15 6.78 14.09 -16.51
CA LYS A 15 7.25 15.22 -17.35
C LYS A 15 8.77 15.31 -17.41
N GLU A 16 9.45 15.16 -16.28
CA GLU A 16 10.89 15.40 -16.20
C GLU A 16 11.70 14.13 -16.52
N LYS A 17 12.41 14.13 -17.65
CA LYS A 17 13.19 12.96 -18.09
C LYS A 17 14.34 12.65 -17.13
N SER A 18 14.95 13.67 -16.52
CA SER A 18 16.04 13.47 -15.56
C SER A 18 15.60 12.72 -14.29
N LEU A 19 14.29 12.73 -13.98
CA LEU A 19 13.70 12.02 -12.84
C LEU A 19 13.27 10.58 -13.18
N LYS A 20 13.47 10.07 -14.40
CA LYS A 20 13.06 8.69 -14.77
C LYS A 20 14.06 7.64 -14.32
N SER A 21 14.22 7.49 -13.01
CA SER A 21 15.08 6.50 -12.36
C SER A 21 14.28 5.32 -11.79
N ALA A 22 14.96 4.20 -11.52
CA ALA A 22 14.38 3.02 -10.88
C ALA A 22 13.66 3.36 -9.56
N THR A 23 14.32 4.14 -8.70
CA THR A 23 13.76 4.57 -7.42
C THR A 23 12.52 5.44 -7.60
N ASN A 24 12.50 6.33 -8.59
CA ASN A 24 11.37 7.23 -8.82
C ASN A 24 10.12 6.52 -9.34
N TYR A 25 10.25 5.37 -10.01
CA TYR A 25 9.10 4.53 -10.34
C TYR A 25 8.45 3.90 -9.10
N PHE A 26 9.22 3.52 -8.08
CA PHE A 26 8.65 3.11 -6.79
C PHE A 26 7.92 4.27 -6.10
N ILE A 27 8.48 5.48 -6.17
CA ILE A 27 7.84 6.69 -5.63
C ILE A 27 6.51 6.98 -6.36
N VAL A 28 6.45 6.80 -7.68
CA VAL A 28 5.19 6.94 -8.43
C VAL A 28 4.16 5.90 -8.02
N SER A 29 4.57 4.63 -7.84
CA SER A 29 3.69 3.56 -7.36
C SER A 29 3.16 3.84 -5.95
N LEU A 30 4.02 4.33 -5.05
CA LEU A 30 3.64 4.80 -3.71
C LEU A 30 2.64 5.96 -3.78
N ALA A 31 2.94 6.99 -4.56
CA ALA A 31 2.06 8.15 -4.73
C ALA A 31 0.69 7.75 -5.32
N PHE A 32 0.65 6.74 -6.19
CA PHE A 32 -0.59 6.20 -6.71
C PHE A 32 -1.41 5.47 -5.64
N ALA A 33 -0.79 4.66 -4.79
CA ALA A 33 -1.46 4.02 -3.66
C ALA A 33 -2.02 5.06 -2.67
N ASP A 34 -1.21 6.06 -2.29
CA ASP A 34 -1.64 7.13 -1.38
C ASP A 34 -2.73 8.02 -2.00
N LEU A 35 -2.71 8.21 -3.32
CA LEU A 35 -3.77 8.89 -4.06
C LEU A 35 -5.09 8.12 -3.96
N LEU A 36 -5.07 6.79 -4.13
CA LEU A 36 -6.26 5.95 -3.99
C LEU A 36 -6.82 6.00 -2.56
N VAL A 37 -5.96 5.93 -1.55
CA VAL A 37 -6.40 6.11 -0.15
C VAL A 37 -7.06 7.49 0.04
N ALA A 38 -6.41 8.56 -0.41
CA ALA A 38 -6.90 9.91 -0.21
C ALA A 38 -8.18 10.24 -1.00
N ALA A 39 -8.32 9.68 -2.21
CA ALA A 39 -9.43 9.98 -3.11
C ALA A 39 -10.63 9.04 -2.91
N VAL A 40 -10.42 7.81 -2.46
CA VAL A 40 -11.46 6.79 -2.32
C VAL A 40 -11.73 6.46 -0.85
N VAL A 41 -10.71 6.04 -0.11
CA VAL A 41 -10.88 5.54 1.27
C VAL A 41 -11.25 6.68 2.24
N MET A 42 -10.53 7.79 2.21
CA MET A 42 -10.75 8.90 3.16
C MET A 42 -12.18 9.48 3.09
N PRO A 43 -12.80 9.70 1.91
CA PRO A 43 -14.20 10.13 1.85
C PRO A 43 -15.18 9.18 2.55
N PHE A 44 -15.04 7.86 2.38
CA PHE A 44 -15.89 6.89 3.08
C PHE A 44 -15.61 6.89 4.59
N ALA A 45 -14.36 7.04 5.00
CA ALA A 45 -14.00 7.18 6.41
C ALA A 45 -14.65 8.43 7.05
N VAL A 46 -14.65 9.57 6.34
CA VAL A 46 -15.34 10.79 6.78
C VAL A 46 -16.85 10.58 6.84
N TYR A 47 -17.43 9.89 5.86
CA TYR A 47 -18.86 9.55 5.86
C TYR A 47 -19.25 8.75 7.10
N VAL A 48 -18.47 7.71 7.45
CA VAL A 48 -18.70 6.91 8.67
C VAL A 48 -18.55 7.76 9.93
N LEU A 49 -17.53 8.62 9.99
CA LEU A 49 -17.26 9.46 11.15
C LEU A 49 -18.39 10.47 11.40
N VAL A 50 -18.98 11.04 10.34
CA VAL A 50 -20.03 12.06 10.44
C VAL A 50 -21.40 11.43 10.72
N ASN A 51 -21.75 10.33 10.05
CA ASN A 51 -23.07 9.72 10.19
C ASN A 51 -23.16 8.74 11.37
N VAL A 52 -22.02 8.30 11.92
CA VAL A 52 -21.91 7.32 13.02
C VAL A 52 -22.49 5.94 12.66
N ARG A 53 -23.01 5.79 11.44
CA ARG A 53 -23.69 4.62 10.90
C ARG A 53 -23.33 4.44 9.44
N TRP A 54 -23.22 3.19 9.02
CA TRP A 54 -23.07 2.80 7.62
C TRP A 54 -24.45 2.54 7.00
N GLU A 55 -25.01 3.53 6.31
CA GLU A 55 -26.33 3.40 5.64
C GLU A 55 -26.22 2.88 4.20
N LEU A 56 -25.00 2.61 3.72
CA LEU A 56 -24.75 2.03 2.41
C LEU A 56 -24.82 0.49 2.45
N SER A 57 -24.74 -0.16 1.29
CA SER A 57 -24.81 -1.63 1.25
C SER A 57 -23.62 -2.30 1.95
N ASP A 58 -23.85 -3.51 2.46
CA ASP A 58 -22.80 -4.37 3.01
C ASP A 58 -21.66 -4.63 2.02
N THR A 59 -22.03 -4.79 0.74
CA THR A 59 -21.06 -4.97 -0.35
C THR A 59 -20.14 -3.77 -0.53
N LEU A 60 -20.64 -2.55 -0.33
CA LEU A 60 -19.81 -1.35 -0.37
C LEU A 60 -18.92 -1.24 0.87
N CYS A 61 -19.37 -1.73 2.03
CA CYS A 61 -18.52 -1.79 3.22
C CYS A 61 -17.35 -2.75 3.00
N ASP A 62 -17.62 -3.97 2.54
CA ASP A 62 -16.58 -4.96 2.28
C ASP A 62 -15.61 -4.47 1.19
N LEU A 63 -16.12 -3.78 0.15
CA LEU A 63 -15.28 -3.15 -0.87
C LEU A 63 -14.42 -2.02 -0.29
N TYR A 64 -14.99 -1.15 0.53
CA TYR A 64 -14.27 -0.07 1.19
C TYR A 64 -13.12 -0.60 2.05
N ILE A 65 -13.40 -1.59 2.92
CA ILE A 65 -12.40 -2.21 3.80
C ILE A 65 -11.32 -2.91 2.96
N ALA A 66 -11.69 -3.64 1.91
CA ALA A 66 -10.72 -4.31 1.05
C ALA A 66 -9.79 -3.33 0.33
N ILE A 67 -10.33 -2.23 -0.21
CA ILE A 67 -9.54 -1.18 -0.86
C ILE A 67 -8.60 -0.53 0.15
N ASP A 68 -9.06 -0.24 1.37
CA ASP A 68 -8.23 0.33 2.43
C ASP A 68 -7.04 -0.58 2.76
N VAL A 69 -7.32 -1.86 3.06
CA VAL A 69 -6.27 -2.85 3.35
C VAL A 69 -5.30 -2.97 2.18
N THR A 70 -5.79 -3.13 0.95
CA THR A 70 -4.93 -3.28 -0.23
C THR A 70 -4.07 -2.04 -0.48
N CYS A 71 -4.65 -0.84 -0.47
CA CYS A 71 -3.90 0.38 -0.78
C CYS A 71 -2.89 0.72 0.32
N SER A 72 -3.28 0.60 1.60
CA SER A 72 -2.39 0.82 2.74
C SER A 72 -1.22 -0.18 2.75
N THR A 73 -1.50 -1.46 2.46
CA THR A 73 -0.46 -2.50 2.31
C THR A 73 0.47 -2.18 1.14
N ALA A 74 -0.08 -1.77 -0.01
CA ALA A 74 0.71 -1.41 -1.18
C ALA A 74 1.64 -0.23 -0.88
N SER A 75 1.18 0.79 -0.17
CA SER A 75 2.03 1.93 0.25
C SER A 75 3.21 1.46 1.10
N ILE A 76 2.96 0.65 2.14
CA ILE A 76 4.03 0.13 3.01
C ILE A 76 5.01 -0.74 2.22
N PHE A 77 4.52 -1.61 1.33
CA PHE A 77 5.37 -2.51 0.56
C PHE A 77 6.19 -1.76 -0.49
N ASN A 78 5.67 -0.68 -1.07
CA ASN A 78 6.46 0.23 -1.91
C ASN A 78 7.57 0.90 -1.09
N LEU A 79 7.32 1.31 0.17
CA LEU A 79 8.38 1.83 1.06
C LEU A 79 9.45 0.77 1.35
N VAL A 80 9.06 -0.48 1.59
CA VAL A 80 10.01 -1.61 1.72
C VAL A 80 10.85 -1.78 0.45
N ALA A 81 10.21 -1.75 -0.72
CA ALA A 81 10.91 -1.87 -2.00
C ALA A 81 11.92 -0.73 -2.20
N ILE A 82 11.56 0.51 -1.84
CA ILE A 82 12.48 1.66 -1.86
C ILE A 82 13.67 1.43 -0.94
N SER A 83 13.43 0.96 0.29
CA SER A 83 14.50 0.69 1.26
C SER A 83 15.44 -0.43 0.81
N ILE A 84 14.90 -1.48 0.18
CA ILE A 84 15.71 -2.55 -0.42
C ILE A 84 16.54 -2.01 -1.59
N ASP A 85 15.94 -1.23 -2.49
CA ASP A 85 16.66 -0.62 -3.62
C ASP A 85 17.83 0.25 -3.13
N ARG A 86 17.59 1.06 -2.09
CA ARG A 86 18.63 1.89 -1.44
C ARG A 86 19.70 1.04 -0.76
N PHE A 87 19.32 0.00 -0.04
CA PHE A 87 20.26 -0.92 0.59
C PHE A 87 21.20 -1.56 -0.43
N ILE A 88 20.68 -2.04 -1.56
CA ILE A 88 21.48 -2.63 -2.64
C ILE A 88 22.38 -1.59 -3.28
N ALA A 89 21.89 -0.35 -3.49
CA ALA A 89 22.69 0.73 -4.06
C ALA A 89 23.91 1.08 -3.19
N VAL A 90 23.75 1.08 -1.86
CA VAL A 90 24.81 1.39 -0.90
C VAL A 90 25.78 0.22 -0.72
N THR A 91 25.27 -1.00 -0.52
CA THR A 91 26.11 -2.16 -0.19
C THR A 91 26.77 -2.81 -1.40
N GLN A 92 26.19 -2.68 -2.59
CA GLN A 92 26.65 -3.36 -3.80
C GLN A 92 26.70 -2.41 -5.02
N PRO A 93 27.51 -1.34 -5.00
CA PRO A 93 27.50 -0.29 -6.02
C PRO A 93 27.81 -0.81 -7.43
N ILE A 94 28.75 -1.75 -7.57
CA ILE A 94 29.12 -2.36 -8.85
C ILE A 94 27.97 -3.18 -9.44
N LYS A 95 27.27 -3.95 -8.60
CA LYS A 95 26.11 -4.75 -9.03
C LYS A 95 24.93 -3.85 -9.38
N TYR A 96 24.70 -2.80 -8.59
CA TYR A 96 23.64 -1.82 -8.83
C TYR A 96 23.84 -1.07 -10.17
N SER A 97 25.07 -0.62 -10.45
CA SER A 97 25.41 0.08 -11.70
C SER A 97 25.17 -0.79 -12.94
N LYS A 98 25.48 -2.09 -12.87
CA LYS A 98 25.20 -3.06 -13.95
C LYS A 98 23.71 -3.41 -14.09
N HIS A 99 22.91 -3.25 -13.05
CA HIS A 99 21.48 -3.65 -13.00
C HIS A 99 20.53 -2.45 -13.13
N LYS A 100 20.74 -1.61 -14.15
CA LYS A 100 19.84 -0.51 -14.51
C LYS A 100 18.60 -1.01 -15.28
N ASN A 101 18.01 -2.13 -14.86
CA ASN A 101 16.97 -2.82 -15.61
C ASN A 101 15.56 -2.37 -15.17
N SER A 102 14.88 -1.58 -16.00
CA SER A 102 13.48 -1.17 -15.79
C SER A 102 12.53 -2.36 -15.59
N GLY A 103 12.85 -3.53 -16.15
CA GLY A 103 12.06 -4.75 -15.95
C GLY A 103 12.02 -5.24 -14.51
N ARG A 104 13.11 -5.07 -13.74
CA ARG A 104 13.14 -5.43 -12.31
C ARG A 104 12.15 -4.59 -11.52
N VAL A 105 12.13 -3.28 -11.76
CA VAL A 105 11.24 -2.37 -11.04
C VAL A 105 9.78 -2.64 -11.39
N ALA A 106 9.46 -2.82 -12.66
CA ALA A 106 8.12 -3.18 -13.09
C ALA A 106 7.65 -4.50 -12.44
N PHE A 107 8.52 -5.52 -12.39
CA PHE A 107 8.23 -6.78 -11.72
C PHE A 107 7.99 -6.57 -10.21
N THR A 108 8.86 -5.82 -9.52
CA THR A 108 8.71 -5.56 -8.08
C THR A 108 7.42 -4.80 -7.79
N VAL A 109 7.10 -3.75 -8.56
CA VAL A 109 5.85 -3.00 -8.40
C VAL A 109 4.65 -3.93 -8.65
N GLY A 110 4.68 -4.73 -9.70
CA GLY A 110 3.63 -5.74 -9.96
C GLY A 110 3.45 -6.72 -8.80
N ALA A 111 4.56 -7.24 -8.25
CA ALA A 111 4.54 -8.13 -7.10
C ALA A 111 3.97 -7.46 -5.85
N VAL A 112 4.32 -6.19 -5.58
CA VAL A 112 3.75 -5.41 -4.47
C VAL A 112 2.23 -5.36 -4.59
N TRP A 113 1.71 -4.92 -5.73
CA TRP A 113 0.26 -4.83 -5.94
C TRP A 113 -0.43 -6.19 -5.85
N LEU A 114 0.14 -7.23 -6.46
CA LEU A 114 -0.43 -8.59 -6.40
C LEU A 114 -0.50 -9.12 -4.97
N ILE A 115 0.56 -8.95 -4.18
CA ILE A 115 0.58 -9.40 -2.78
C ILE A 115 -0.40 -8.57 -1.94
N SER A 116 -0.45 -7.25 -2.13
CA SER A 116 -1.40 -6.39 -1.41
C SER A 116 -2.86 -6.70 -1.74
N MET A 117 -3.16 -7.03 -3.00
CA MET A 117 -4.49 -7.50 -3.41
C MET A 117 -4.79 -8.88 -2.82
N ALA A 118 -3.81 -9.79 -2.75
CA ALA A 118 -3.99 -11.10 -2.13
C ALA A 118 -4.27 -11.01 -0.62
N ILE A 119 -3.72 -10.01 0.08
CA ILE A 119 -3.99 -9.76 1.50
C ILE A 119 -5.38 -9.14 1.71
N GLY A 120 -5.84 -8.27 0.80
CA GLY A 120 -7.16 -7.64 0.88
C GLY A 120 -8.32 -8.47 0.33
N SER A 121 -8.08 -9.36 -0.63
CA SER A 121 -9.11 -10.17 -1.31
C SER A 121 -9.97 -11.06 -0.40
N PRO A 122 -9.48 -11.60 0.74
CA PRO A 122 -10.31 -12.35 1.68
C PRO A 122 -11.60 -11.63 2.09
N ILE A 123 -11.57 -10.30 2.23
CA ILE A 123 -12.72 -9.50 2.62
C ILE A 123 -13.82 -9.59 1.54
N ILE A 124 -13.46 -9.41 0.28
CA ILE A 124 -14.37 -9.49 -0.87
C ILE A 124 -14.92 -10.91 -1.06
N LEU A 125 -14.13 -11.93 -0.72
CA LEU A 125 -14.52 -13.34 -0.78
C LEU A 125 -15.48 -13.74 0.35
N GLY A 126 -15.90 -12.80 1.20
CA GLY A 126 -16.86 -13.03 2.27
C GLY A 126 -16.26 -13.56 3.57
N LEU A 127 -14.93 -13.53 3.74
CA LEU A 127 -14.31 -13.90 5.01
C LEU A 127 -14.53 -12.85 6.13
N ASN A 128 -15.03 -11.66 5.76
CA ASN A 128 -15.52 -10.65 6.70
C ASN A 128 -17.02 -10.83 7.06
N THR A 129 -17.70 -11.84 6.52
CA THR A 129 -19.09 -12.13 6.83
C THR A 129 -19.14 -13.07 8.03
N SER A 130 -19.45 -12.53 9.21
CA SER A 130 -19.69 -13.33 10.42
C SER A 130 -21.17 -13.27 10.82
N SER A 131 -21.62 -14.26 11.59
CA SER A 131 -22.94 -14.24 12.25
C SER A 131 -23.10 -13.09 13.26
N GLU A 132 -22.00 -12.43 13.62
CA GLU A 132 -21.96 -11.30 14.54
C GLU A 132 -22.03 -9.94 13.82
N ARG A 133 -22.28 -9.92 12.50
CA ARG A 133 -22.41 -8.68 11.74
C ARG A 133 -23.55 -7.83 12.29
N VAL A 134 -23.24 -6.62 12.73
CA VAL A 134 -24.22 -5.67 13.26
C VAL A 134 -24.69 -4.75 12.14
N ALA A 135 -26.02 -4.60 12.03
CA ALA A 135 -26.61 -3.69 11.05
C ALA A 135 -26.07 -2.26 11.24
N HIS A 136 -25.83 -1.58 10.12
CA HIS A 136 -25.32 -0.21 10.07
C HIS A 136 -23.90 0.02 10.66
N LEU A 137 -23.11 -1.04 10.85
CA LEU A 137 -21.71 -0.97 11.30
C LEU A 137 -20.76 -1.56 10.25
N CYS A 138 -19.85 -0.72 9.75
CA CYS A 138 -18.82 -1.13 8.81
C CYS A 138 -17.47 -1.29 9.50
N VAL A 139 -17.18 -2.51 9.95
CA VAL A 139 -15.96 -2.87 10.69
C VAL A 139 -15.45 -4.25 10.26
N PHE A 140 -14.25 -4.60 10.72
CA PHE A 140 -13.73 -5.96 10.61
C PHE A 140 -14.43 -6.87 11.63
N TYR A 141 -14.95 -8.00 11.18
CA TYR A 141 -15.63 -8.97 12.04
C TYR A 141 -14.80 -10.23 12.34
N ASN A 142 -13.73 -10.45 11.58
CA ASN A 142 -12.91 -11.65 11.70
C ASN A 142 -11.56 -11.34 12.38
N SER A 143 -11.42 -11.72 13.64
CA SER A 143 -10.22 -11.47 14.44
C SER A 143 -8.95 -12.13 13.87
N ASP A 144 -9.07 -13.34 13.31
CA ASP A 144 -7.94 -14.04 12.69
C ASP A 144 -7.46 -13.28 11.45
N PHE A 145 -8.40 -12.75 10.66
CA PHE A 145 -8.07 -11.89 9.53
C PHE A 145 -7.41 -10.58 9.98
N ILE A 146 -7.91 -9.92 11.04
CA ILE A 146 -7.29 -8.70 11.59
C ILE A 146 -5.84 -8.99 12.01
N LEU A 147 -5.60 -10.11 12.70
CA LEU A 147 -4.27 -10.49 13.15
C LEU A 147 -3.33 -10.77 11.96
N TYR A 148 -3.77 -11.62 11.03
CA TYR A 148 -2.99 -11.97 9.84
C TYR A 148 -2.68 -10.75 8.97
N SER A 149 -3.68 -9.93 8.66
CA SER A 149 -3.52 -8.72 7.86
C SER A 149 -2.61 -7.70 8.53
N SER A 150 -2.75 -7.48 9.84
CA SER A 150 -1.88 -6.54 10.58
C SER A 150 -0.42 -7.01 10.60
N LEU A 151 -0.17 -8.30 10.85
CA LEU A 151 1.18 -8.84 10.88
C LEU A 151 1.86 -8.76 9.51
N SER A 152 1.16 -9.21 8.47
CA SER A 152 1.69 -9.25 7.09
C SER A 152 1.84 -7.86 6.48
N SER A 153 0.92 -6.93 6.75
CA SER A 153 0.86 -5.62 6.09
C SER A 153 1.64 -4.54 6.81
N PHE A 154 1.81 -4.64 8.13
CA PHE A 154 2.42 -3.60 8.94
C PHE A 154 3.64 -4.11 9.73
N TYR A 155 3.45 -5.07 10.65
CA TYR A 155 4.52 -5.42 11.61
C TYR A 155 5.75 -6.05 10.96
N ILE A 156 5.57 -7.05 10.08
CA ILE A 156 6.69 -7.69 9.38
C ILE A 156 7.41 -6.68 8.45
N PRO A 157 6.70 -5.92 7.59
CA PRO A 157 7.32 -4.86 6.78
C PRO A 157 8.08 -3.82 7.61
N CYS A 158 7.51 -3.33 8.72
CA CYS A 158 8.17 -2.37 9.60
C CYS A 158 9.46 -2.95 10.20
N LEU A 159 9.46 -4.21 10.64
CA LEU A 159 10.67 -4.88 11.12
C LEU A 159 11.74 -4.95 10.02
N VAL A 160 11.34 -5.34 8.80
CA VAL A 160 12.25 -5.39 7.64
C VAL A 160 12.84 -4.01 7.36
N MET A 161 12.03 -2.95 7.36
CA MET A 161 12.48 -1.57 7.19
C MET A 161 13.52 -1.19 8.24
N ILE A 162 13.24 -1.42 9.52
CA ILE A 162 14.15 -1.10 10.63
C ILE A 162 15.49 -1.82 10.46
N LEU A 163 15.47 -3.12 10.14
CA LEU A 163 16.67 -3.92 9.92
C LEU A 163 17.50 -3.42 8.73
N LEU A 164 16.83 -3.07 7.61
CA LEU A 164 17.50 -2.51 6.43
C LEU A 164 18.15 -1.17 6.76
N TYR A 165 17.42 -0.25 7.41
CA TYR A 165 17.98 1.05 7.78
C TYR A 165 19.14 0.92 8.75
N TYR A 166 19.02 0.07 9.78
CA TYR A 166 20.12 -0.21 10.70
C TYR A 166 21.38 -0.70 9.96
N ARG A 167 21.21 -1.57 8.97
CA ARG A 167 22.32 -2.10 8.15
C ARG A 167 22.90 -1.08 7.16
N ILE A 168 22.16 -0.04 6.78
CA ILE A 168 22.66 1.05 5.92
C ILE A 168 23.52 2.03 6.73
N PHE A 169 23.11 2.34 7.95
CA PHE A 169 23.78 3.35 8.80
C PHE A 169 24.92 2.79 9.65
N ARG A 170 25.01 1.47 9.79
CA ARG A 170 26.17 0.80 10.39
C ARG A 170 27.30 0.68 9.38
#